data_AF-A0A520Y5M2-F1
#
_entry.id   AF-A0A520Y5M2-F1
#
_cell.length_a   1.000
_cell.length_b   1.000
_cell.length_c   1.000
_cell.angle_alpha   90.00
_cell.angle_beta   90.00
_cell.angle_gamma   90.00
#
_symmetry.space_group_name_H-M   'P 1'
#
loop_
_entity.id
_entity.type
_entity.pdbx_description
1 polymer ?
#
loop_
_entity_poly.entity_id
_entity_poly.type
_entity_poly.pdbx_seq_one_letter_code
_entity_poly.pdbx_strand_id
1 'polypeptide(L)'
;MASKALSFDVGDYVVYPKHGVGKVIELQETEIAGTQLELYVLRFEKEKMTLRVPVNKAESTGMRKLSSDKAMKDAMETLKSKPKVKRTMWSRRAQEYEAKINSGDLILIAE
;
A
#
# COMPACT_ATOMS: atom_id res chain seq x y z
N MET A 1 17.85 -14.17 19.62
CA MET A 1 17.73 -13.37 18.38
C MET A 1 16.28 -13.45 17.95
N ALA A 2 15.47 -12.45 18.26
CA ALA A 2 14.06 -12.47 17.89
C ALA A 2 13.96 -12.41 16.36
N SER A 3 13.51 -13.50 15.74
CA SER A 3 13.16 -13.54 14.33
C SER A 3 12.08 -12.48 14.09
N LYS A 4 12.48 -11.34 13.55
CA LYS A 4 11.56 -10.26 13.19
C LYS A 4 10.67 -10.84 12.09
N ALA A 5 9.41 -11.12 12.43
CA ALA A 5 8.47 -11.69 11.48
C ALA A 5 8.41 -10.76 10.24
N LEU A 6 8.71 -11.31 9.07
CA LEU A 6 8.61 -10.57 7.81
C LEU A 6 7.15 -10.16 7.62
N SER A 7 6.89 -8.88 7.34
CA SER A 7 5.53 -8.38 7.11
C SER A 7 4.90 -8.96 5.83
N PHE A 8 5.70 -9.46 4.88
CA PHE A 8 5.27 -9.99 3.59
C PHE A 8 6.09 -11.20 3.17
N ASP A 9 5.44 -12.17 2.52
CA ASP A 9 6.09 -13.38 2.01
C ASP A 9 6.35 -13.30 0.50
N VAL A 10 7.27 -14.14 0.03
CA VAL A 10 7.52 -14.30 -1.41
C VAL A 10 6.28 -14.86 -2.10
N GLY A 11 5.82 -14.18 -3.15
CA GLY A 11 4.60 -14.51 -3.87
C GLY A 11 3.39 -13.68 -3.47
N ASP A 12 3.44 -12.95 -2.35
CA ASP A 12 2.35 -12.06 -1.92
C ASP A 12 2.13 -10.91 -2.91
N TYR A 13 0.86 -10.56 -3.09
CA TYR A 13 0.47 -9.32 -3.76
C TYR A 13 0.39 -8.18 -2.75
N VAL A 14 1.03 -7.07 -3.11
CA VAL A 14 1.17 -5.89 -2.28
C VAL A 14 0.75 -4.65 -3.05
N VAL A 15 0.29 -3.64 -2.34
CA VAL A 15 0.03 -2.30 -2.89
C VAL A 15 1.16 -1.39 -2.44
N TYR A 16 1.84 -0.77 -3.39
CA TYR A 16 2.80 0.29 -3.13
C TYR A 16 2.20 1.63 -3.56
N PRO A 17 2.27 2.69 -2.73
CA PRO A 17 1.71 3.99 -3.07
C PRO A 17 2.28 4.51 -4.39
N LYS A 18 1.45 5.17 -5.20
CA LYS A 18 1.75 5.67 -6.57
C LYS A 18 1.93 4.60 -7.65
N HIS A 19 2.53 3.44 -7.36
CA HIS A 19 2.80 2.38 -8.34
C HIS A 19 1.73 1.28 -8.39
N GLY A 20 0.86 1.21 -7.39
CA GLY A 20 -0.29 0.29 -7.38
C GLY A 20 0.10 -1.12 -6.97
N VAL A 21 -0.52 -2.12 -7.61
CA VAL A 21 -0.35 -3.53 -7.23
C VAL A 21 0.94 -4.10 -7.81
N GLY A 22 1.78 -4.63 -6.92
CA GLY A 22 2.98 -5.38 -7.27
C GLY A 22 2.97 -6.77 -6.62
N LYS A 23 3.88 -7.63 -7.06
CA LYS A 23 4.10 -8.96 -6.48
C LYS A 23 5.49 -9.02 -5.87
N VAL A 24 5.61 -9.59 -4.67
CA VAL A 24 6.91 -9.91 -4.05
C VAL A 24 7.51 -11.09 -4.82
N ILE A 25 8.64 -10.88 -5.48
CA ILE A 25 9.33 -11.91 -6.27
C ILE A 25 10.32 -12.67 -5.40
N GLU A 26 11.05 -11.97 -4.53
CA GLU A 26 12.07 -12.55 -3.67
C GLU A 26 12.41 -11.59 -2.52
N LEU A 27 13.05 -12.15 -1.49
CA LEU A 27 13.72 -11.41 -0.44
C LEU A 27 15.23 -11.49 -0.72
N GLN A 28 15.88 -10.35 -0.89
CA GLN A 28 17.30 -10.27 -1.21
C GLN A 28 18.07 -9.68 -0.03
N GLU A 29 19.11 -10.37 0.43
CA GLU A 29 20.09 -9.82 1.36
C GLU A 29 21.21 -9.14 0.57
N THR A 30 21.56 -7.90 0.92
CA THR A 30 22.64 -7.15 0.27
C THR A 30 23.40 -6.33 1.30
N GLU A 31 24.72 -6.37 1.22
CA GLU A 31 25.59 -5.53 2.02
C GLU A 31 25.79 -4.18 1.34
N ILE A 32 25.35 -3.10 2.00
CA ILE A 32 25.51 -1.72 1.52
C ILE A 32 26.25 -0.93 2.59
N ALA A 33 27.40 -0.35 2.23
CA ALA A 33 28.25 0.44 3.13
C ALA A 33 28.61 -0.29 4.45
N GLY A 34 28.90 -1.60 4.37
CA GLY A 34 29.28 -2.43 5.52
C GLY A 34 28.13 -2.84 6.43
N THR A 35 26.87 -2.57 6.05
CA THR A 35 25.67 -3.00 6.76
C THR A 35 24.90 -4.00 5.92
N GLN A 36 24.56 -5.16 6.48
CA GLN A 36 23.66 -6.12 5.83
C GLN A 36 22.22 -5.60 5.88
N LEU A 37 21.57 -5.53 4.71
CA LEU A 37 20.19 -5.09 4.56
C LEU A 37 19.39 -6.16 3.82
N GLU A 38 18.22 -6.48 4.37
CA GLU A 38 17.19 -7.28 3.69
C GLU A 38 16.30 -6.36 2.85
N LEU A 39 16.07 -6.73 1.61
CA LEU A 39 15.32 -5.98 0.60
C LEU A 39 14.19 -6.85 0.02
N TYR A 40 12.96 -6.37 0.02
CA TYR A 40 11.89 -6.93 -0.79
C TYR A 40 12.08 -6.53 -2.25
N VAL A 41 12.07 -7.51 -3.15
CA VAL A 41 12.07 -7.27 -4.60
C VAL A 41 10.63 -7.36 -5.10
N LEU A 42 10.07 -6.21 -5.48
CA LEU A 42 8.70 -6.07 -5.98
C LEU A 42 8.70 -5.95 -7.49
N ARG A 43 7.81 -6.68 -8.17
CA ARG A 43 7.58 -6.54 -9.61
C ARG A 43 6.20 -5.98 -9.88
N PHE A 44 6.16 -4.89 -10.65
CA PHE A 44 4.93 -4.26 -11.12
C PHE A 44 4.72 -4.64 -12.59
N GLU A 45 3.69 -5.44 -12.86
CA GLU A 45 3.43 -5.99 -14.19
C GLU A 45 3.02 -4.91 -15.20
N LYS A 46 2.23 -3.93 -14.75
CA LYS A 46 1.75 -2.82 -15.58
C LYS A 46 2.88 -1.92 -16.09
N GLU A 47 3.83 -1.58 -15.23
CA GLU A 47 4.94 -0.66 -15.54
C GLU A 47 6.20 -1.40 -16.01
N LYS A 48 6.20 -2.74 -16.00
CA LYS A 48 7.39 -3.60 -16.20
C LYS A 48 8.58 -3.17 -15.34
N MET A 49 8.30 -2.67 -14.14
CA MET A 49 9.30 -2.11 -13.23
C MET A 49 9.57 -3.07 -12.07
N THR A 50 10.82 -3.11 -11.61
CA THR A 50 11.24 -3.85 -10.41
C THR A 50 11.74 -2.85 -9.37
N LEU A 51 11.19 -2.89 -8.17
CA LEU A 51 11.51 -1.97 -7.08
C LEU A 51 12.05 -2.76 -5.89
N ARG A 52 13.11 -2.24 -5.26
CA ARG A 52 13.71 -2.84 -4.06
C ARG A 52 13.37 -2.00 -2.83
N VAL A 53 12.66 -2.58 -1.87
CA VAL A 53 12.25 -1.88 -0.63
C VAL A 53 12.93 -2.54 0.56
N PRO A 54 13.72 -1.80 1.36
CA PRO A 54 14.23 -2.31 2.63
C PRO A 54 13.13 -2.80 3.57
N VAL A 55 13.29 -3.99 4.13
CA VAL A 55 12.29 -4.61 5.03
C VAL A 55 11.94 -3.68 6.20
N ASN A 56 12.94 -3.00 6.75
CA ASN A 56 12.76 -2.03 7.84
C ASN A 56 11.92 -0.80 7.48
N LYS A 57 11.77 -0.48 6.19
CA LYS A 57 11.02 0.68 5.70
C LYS A 57 9.71 0.31 5.00
N ALA A 58 9.41 -0.97 4.80
CA ALA A 58 8.23 -1.42 4.09
C ALA A 58 6.94 -0.75 4.62
N GLU A 59 6.69 -0.82 5.93
CA GLU A 59 5.50 -0.19 6.53
C GLU A 59 5.53 1.34 6.44
N SER A 60 6.69 1.96 6.69
CA SER A 60 6.84 3.43 6.65
C SER A 60 6.66 4.04 5.25
N THR A 61 6.94 3.25 4.20
CA THR A 61 6.76 3.67 2.80
C THR A 61 5.31 3.52 2.33
N GLY A 62 4.42 3.02 3.20
CA GLY A 62 3.02 2.78 2.88
C GLY A 62 2.79 1.52 2.04
N MET A 63 3.73 0.56 2.06
CA MET A 63 3.53 -0.76 1.44
C MET A 63 2.48 -1.54 2.24
N ARG A 64 1.47 -2.08 1.55
CA ARG A 64 0.28 -2.68 2.17
C ARG A 64 -0.04 -4.03 1.57
N LYS A 65 -0.70 -4.91 2.32
CA LYS A 65 -1.33 -6.11 1.75
C LYS A 65 -2.58 -5.71 0.95
N LEU A 66 -2.99 -6.59 0.04
CA LEU A 66 -4.31 -6.47 -0.60
C LEU A 66 -5.41 -6.50 0.45
N SER A 67 -6.50 -5.79 0.16
CA SER A 67 -7.67 -5.77 1.03
C SER A 67 -8.45 -7.09 0.93
N SER A 68 -9.15 -7.43 2.00
CA SER A 68 -9.98 -8.64 2.05
C SER A 68 -11.27 -8.46 1.24
N ASP A 69 -11.86 -9.59 0.82
CA ASP A 69 -13.16 -9.59 0.13
C ASP A 69 -14.27 -8.89 0.94
N LYS A 70 -14.21 -9.01 2.28
CA LYS A 70 -15.13 -8.29 3.17
C LYS A 70 -14.99 -6.77 3.03
N ALA A 71 -13.77 -6.25 3.12
CA ALA A 71 -13.52 -4.81 2.96
C ALA A 71 -13.93 -4.31 1.57
N MET A 72 -13.77 -5.15 0.54
CA MET A 72 -14.21 -4.83 -0.82
C MET A 72 -15.75 -4.73 -0.92
N LYS A 73 -16.49 -5.64 -0.27
CA LYS A 73 -17.96 -5.58 -0.19
C LYS A 73 -18.44 -4.33 0.54
N ASP A 74 -17.85 -4.02 1.69
CA ASP A 74 -18.20 -2.83 2.50
C ASP A 74 -17.94 -1.53 1.70
N ALA A 75 -16.83 -1.46 0.97
CA ALA A 75 -16.53 -0.33 0.08
C ALA A 75 -17.55 -0.21 -1.06
N MET A 76 -17.97 -1.34 -1.66
CA MET A 76 -18.98 -1.36 -2.72
C MET A 76 -20.37 -0.91 -2.23
N GLU A 77 -20.74 -1.28 -1.00
CA GLU A 77 -21.97 -0.79 -0.37
C GLU A 77 -21.91 0.71 -0.11
N THR A 78 -20.76 1.20 0.36
CA THR A 78 -20.51 2.63 0.58
C THR A 78 -20.67 3.43 -0.72
N LEU A 79 -20.12 2.94 -1.84
CA LEU A 79 -20.27 3.57 -3.16
C LEU A 79 -21.71 3.63 -3.66
N LYS A 80 -22.54 2.64 -3.29
CA LYS A 80 -23.97 2.60 -3.66
C LYS A 80 -24.83 3.50 -2.78
N SER A 81 -24.31 3.96 -1.65
CA SER A 81 -25.05 4.80 -0.71
C SER A 81 -25.21 6.22 -1.24
N LYS A 82 -26.12 7.00 -0.65
CA LYS A 82 -26.35 8.39 -1.06
C LYS A 82 -25.12 9.24 -0.72
N PRO A 83 -24.62 10.07 -1.65
CA PRO A 83 -23.45 10.90 -1.40
C PRO A 83 -23.72 11.93 -0.31
N LYS A 84 -22.79 12.06 0.65
CA LYS A 84 -22.83 13.11 1.66
C LYS A 84 -22.27 14.41 1.08
N VAL A 85 -23.15 15.35 0.74
CA VAL A 85 -22.73 16.66 0.21
C VAL A 85 -22.25 17.55 1.35
N LYS A 86 -20.94 17.74 1.47
CA LYS A 86 -20.35 18.76 2.37
C LYS A 86 -20.25 20.12 1.67
N ARG A 87 -20.79 21.16 2.29
CA ARG A 87 -20.71 22.57 1.82
C ARG A 87 -19.47 23.30 2.35
N THR A 88 -18.30 22.66 2.29
CA THR A 88 -17.02 23.26 2.71
C THR A 88 -16.28 23.88 1.52
N MET A 89 -15.43 24.87 1.81
CA MET A 89 -14.52 25.47 0.84
C MET A 89 -13.72 24.39 0.10
N TRP A 90 -13.53 24.57 -1.21
CA TRP A 90 -12.83 23.62 -2.09
C TRP A 90 -11.47 23.19 -1.54
N SER A 91 -10.66 24.13 -1.05
CA SER A 91 -9.33 23.84 -0.50
C SER A 91 -9.36 22.80 0.61
N ARG A 92 -10.34 22.88 1.51
CA ARG A 92 -10.52 21.94 2.61
C ARG A 92 -10.99 20.56 2.11
N ARG A 93 -11.86 20.53 1.09
CA ARG A 93 -12.29 19.26 0.45
C ARG A 93 -11.13 18.57 -0.26
N ALA A 94 -10.28 19.32 -0.97
CA ALA A 94 -9.12 18.77 -1.65
C ALA A 94 -8.14 18.12 -0.67
N GLN A 95 -7.84 18.79 0.46
CA GLN A 95 -6.98 18.23 1.52
C GLN A 95 -7.59 16.97 2.15
N GLU A 96 -8.90 16.96 2.40
CA GLU A 96 -9.60 15.76 2.91
C GLU A 96 -9.50 14.57 1.93
N TYR A 97 -9.68 14.82 0.63
CA TYR A 97 -9.57 13.77 -0.39
C TYR A 97 -8.14 13.25 -0.55
N GLU A 98 -7.16 14.15 -0.53
CA GLU A 98 -5.76 13.74 -0.57
C GLU A 98 -5.38 12.88 0.65
N ALA A 99 -5.86 13.25 1.84
CA ALA A 99 -5.68 12.43 3.04
C ALA A 99 -6.36 11.06 2.92
N LYS A 100 -7.59 10.98 2.37
CA LYS A 100 -8.30 9.72 2.11
C LYS A 100 -7.57 8.84 1.09
N ILE A 101 -7.05 9.41 0.02
CA ILE A 101 -6.30 8.68 -1.01
C ILE A 101 -5.00 8.12 -0.41
N ASN A 102 -4.30 8.93 0.38
CA ASN A 102 -3.03 8.55 1.00
C ASN A 102 -3.20 7.58 2.18
N SER A 103 -4.37 7.54 2.84
CA SER A 103 -4.63 6.59 3.93
C SER A 103 -4.66 5.14 3.45
N GLY A 104 -5.04 4.91 2.19
CA GLY A 104 -5.17 3.59 1.61
C GLY A 104 -6.37 2.78 2.13
N ASP A 105 -7.21 3.35 2.98
CA ASP A 105 -8.43 2.70 3.45
C ASP A 105 -9.51 2.73 2.36
N LEU A 106 -9.90 1.54 1.90
CA LEU A 106 -10.87 1.37 0.83
C LEU A 106 -12.24 1.96 1.15
N ILE A 107 -12.66 1.94 2.42
CA ILE A 107 -13.97 2.46 2.82
C ILE A 107 -13.93 3.99 2.81
N LEU A 108 -12.85 4.60 3.29
CA LEU A 108 -12.68 6.05 3.28
C LEU A 108 -12.57 6.61 1.86
N ILE A 109 -11.92 5.88 0.96
CA ILE A 109 -11.80 6.21 -0.47
C ILE A 109 -13.16 6.07 -1.18
N ALA A 110 -14.00 5.12 -0.75
CA ALA A 110 -15.34 4.89 -1.30
C ALA A 110 -16.38 5.95 -0.89
N GLU A 111 -16.17 6.68 0.21
CA GLU A 111 -17.06 7.75 0.72
C GLU A 111 -16.84 9.10 0.03
#